data_AF-A0A433E1M0-F1
#
_entry.id   AF-A0A433E1M0-F1
#
_cell.length_a   1.000
_cell.length_b   1.000
_cell.length_c   1.000
_cell.angle_alpha   90.00
_cell.angle_beta   90.00
_cell.angle_gamma   90.00
#
_symmetry.space_group_name_H-M   'P 1'
#
loop_
_entity.id
_entity.type
_entity.pdbx_description
1 polymer ?
#
loop_
_entity_poly.entity_id
_entity_poly.type
_entity_poly.pdbx_seq_one_letter_code
_entity_poly.pdbx_strand_id
1 'polypeptide(L)'
;MSEQTGPDLPSVDFDAAWCATDLGKYRACRYTYEQYSLDSLPPLDSSHFTGAFPWLGEAGDLIPRQVIELNGLARDLAAKGLTLPRDFVTFQTTENLYGSLDEVSVTGCWTNLSDPLPSPVEPGAFLVRFFRDQQDCVIWYLYLRPTNEAFVVYSALDYEFEYEARRDGEETQTDLEDAEQQRAEILWCAPSFEEFAHRFWIENRLWRAVNDGESPVLEPRLQDYLNHYAPPRASM
;
A
#
# COMPACT_ATOMS: atom_id res chain seq x y z
N MET A 1 -5.55 -33.85 31.86
CA MET A 1 -4.59 -32.84 31.39
C MET A 1 -5.38 -31.96 30.45
N SER A 2 -5.75 -30.77 30.92
CA SER A 2 -6.54 -29.83 30.13
C SER A 2 -5.58 -29.01 29.28
N GLU A 3 -5.66 -29.16 27.97
CA GLU A 3 -4.99 -28.27 27.03
C GLU A 3 -5.70 -26.91 27.12
N GLN A 4 -4.99 -25.91 27.65
CA GLN A 4 -5.38 -24.51 27.54
C GLN A 4 -5.01 -24.05 26.14
N THR A 5 -6.03 -23.90 25.30
CA THR A 5 -5.99 -23.08 24.10
C THR A 5 -5.51 -21.69 24.52
N GLY A 6 -4.41 -21.21 23.94
CA GLY A 6 -3.95 -19.84 24.12
C GLY A 6 -5.03 -18.84 23.68
N PRO A 7 -5.02 -17.61 24.19
CA PRO A 7 -6.01 -16.61 23.77
C PRO A 7 -5.90 -16.39 22.26
N ASP A 8 -6.99 -16.65 21.53
CA ASP A 8 -7.17 -16.13 20.17
C ASP A 8 -6.96 -14.60 20.24
N LEU A 9 -5.85 -14.12 19.67
CA LEU A 9 -5.62 -12.69 19.55
C LEU A 9 -6.79 -12.12 18.72
N PRO A 10 -7.50 -11.08 19.20
CA PRO A 10 -8.60 -10.51 18.44
C PRO A 10 -8.08 -10.03 17.08
N SER A 11 -8.77 -10.44 16.02
CA SER A 11 -8.56 -9.93 14.67
C SER A 11 -8.79 -8.43 14.68
N VAL A 12 -7.78 -7.64 14.31
CA VAL A 12 -7.94 -6.20 14.08
C VAL A 12 -8.66 -6.03 12.73
N ASP A 13 -9.77 -5.29 12.77
CA ASP A 13 -10.51 -4.88 11.58
C ASP A 13 -10.29 -3.38 11.35
N PHE A 14 -9.98 -3.01 10.12
CA PHE A 14 -9.73 -1.63 9.69
C PHE A 14 -10.78 -1.27 8.65
N ASP A 15 -11.23 -0.02 8.65
CA ASP A 15 -12.07 0.46 7.55
C ASP A 15 -11.29 0.34 6.23
N ALA A 16 -11.97 -0.13 5.19
CA ALA A 16 -11.33 -0.47 3.92
C ALA A 16 -11.61 0.60 2.85
N ALA A 17 -10.57 1.13 2.25
CA ALA A 17 -10.68 2.12 1.19
C ALA A 17 -9.45 2.10 0.29
N TRP A 18 -9.62 2.58 -0.94
CA TRP A 18 -8.54 2.83 -1.87
C TRP A 18 -8.32 4.33 -2.02
N CYS A 19 -7.16 4.80 -1.58
CA CYS A 19 -6.78 6.21 -1.70
C CYS A 19 -6.15 6.46 -3.07
N ALA A 20 -6.82 7.22 -3.93
CA ALA A 20 -6.31 7.54 -5.26
C ALA A 20 -6.85 8.86 -5.81
N THR A 21 -6.30 9.26 -6.94
CA THR A 21 -6.73 10.42 -7.72
C THR A 21 -7.92 10.07 -8.65
N ASP A 22 -8.37 11.05 -9.43
CA ASP A 22 -9.40 10.90 -10.44
C ASP A 22 -8.96 9.95 -11.57
N LEU A 23 -9.87 9.63 -12.47
CA LEU A 23 -9.55 9.05 -13.78
C LEU A 23 -10.32 9.85 -14.84
N GLY A 24 -10.17 11.17 -14.82
CA GLY A 24 -10.90 12.12 -15.65
C GLY A 24 -12.41 11.95 -15.52
N LYS A 25 -13.09 11.77 -16.66
CA LYS A 25 -14.55 11.56 -16.69
C LYS A 25 -15.02 10.18 -16.16
N TYR A 26 -14.10 9.23 -15.96
CA TYR A 26 -14.43 7.86 -15.58
C TYR A 26 -14.62 7.75 -14.07
N ARG A 27 -13.81 8.43 -13.27
CA ARG A 27 -13.92 8.43 -11.80
C ARG A 27 -13.56 9.81 -11.27
N ALA A 28 -14.50 10.46 -10.59
CA ALA A 28 -14.28 11.80 -10.06
C ALA A 28 -13.51 11.75 -8.73
N CYS A 29 -12.67 12.76 -8.50
CA CYS A 29 -11.98 13.00 -7.24
C CYS A 29 -12.33 14.41 -6.73
N ARG A 30 -12.61 14.57 -5.42
CA ARG A 30 -12.96 15.88 -4.84
C ARG A 30 -11.75 16.77 -4.57
N TYR A 31 -10.60 16.16 -4.27
CA TYR A 31 -9.35 16.84 -3.94
C TYR A 31 -8.19 16.20 -4.74
N THR A 32 -6.96 16.24 -4.24
CA THR A 32 -5.84 15.47 -4.82
C THR A 32 -6.09 13.97 -4.72
N TYR A 33 -6.61 13.54 -3.57
CA TYR A 33 -7.00 12.17 -3.26
C TYR A 33 -8.46 12.08 -2.85
N GLU A 34 -9.06 10.93 -3.13
CA GLU A 34 -10.38 10.51 -2.67
C GLU A 34 -10.26 9.10 -2.07
N GLN A 35 -11.15 8.78 -1.13
CA GLN A 35 -11.25 7.45 -0.54
C GLN A 35 -12.35 6.66 -1.27
N TYR A 36 -11.96 5.78 -2.19
CA TYR A 36 -12.90 4.96 -2.93
C TYR A 36 -13.21 3.66 -2.18
N SER A 37 -14.49 3.28 -2.13
CA SER A 37 -14.87 1.94 -1.67
C SER A 37 -14.26 0.87 -2.57
N LEU A 38 -13.74 -0.19 -1.98
CA LEU A 38 -13.10 -1.28 -2.74
C LEU A 38 -14.07 -1.97 -3.72
N ASP A 39 -15.35 -2.05 -3.36
CA ASP A 39 -16.42 -2.62 -4.21
C ASP A 39 -16.66 -1.79 -5.47
N SER A 40 -16.25 -0.52 -5.47
CA SER A 40 -16.38 0.37 -6.63
C SER A 40 -15.24 0.19 -7.64
N LEU A 41 -14.17 -0.50 -7.27
CA LEU A 41 -12.98 -0.66 -8.10
C LEU A 41 -13.11 -1.85 -9.07
N PRO A 42 -12.41 -1.84 -10.22
CA PRO A 42 -12.31 -3.00 -11.07
C PRO A 42 -11.75 -4.20 -10.27
N PRO A 43 -12.39 -5.38 -10.35
CA PRO A 43 -11.92 -6.55 -9.65
C PRO A 43 -10.56 -6.99 -10.20
N LEU A 44 -9.69 -7.45 -9.31
CA LEU A 44 -8.40 -8.05 -9.66
C LEU A 44 -8.46 -9.55 -9.36
N ASP A 45 -7.84 -10.33 -10.24
CA ASP A 45 -7.68 -11.76 -10.02
C ASP A 45 -6.40 -11.99 -9.21
N SER A 46 -6.55 -12.20 -7.90
CA SER A 46 -5.41 -12.38 -7.00
C SER A 46 -4.54 -13.59 -7.33
N SER A 47 -5.02 -14.54 -8.16
CA SER A 47 -4.21 -15.68 -8.61
C SER A 47 -3.06 -15.28 -9.55
N HIS A 48 -3.11 -14.07 -10.12
CA HIS A 48 -2.03 -13.53 -10.94
C HIS A 48 -0.88 -12.90 -10.12
N PHE A 49 -1.09 -12.63 -8.83
CA PHE A 49 -0.10 -12.01 -7.96
C PHE A 49 0.73 -13.09 -7.26
N THR A 50 1.91 -13.36 -7.81
CA THR A 50 2.80 -14.48 -7.41
C THR A 50 4.10 -14.01 -6.75
N GLY A 51 4.28 -12.69 -6.64
CA GLY A 51 5.51 -12.00 -6.27
C GLY A 51 6.51 -11.84 -7.41
N ALA A 52 6.13 -12.18 -8.66
CA ALA A 52 7.01 -12.10 -9.83
C ALA A 52 6.78 -10.87 -10.70
N PHE A 53 5.71 -10.10 -10.48
CA PHE A 53 5.40 -8.86 -11.20
C PHE A 53 5.42 -8.98 -12.73
N PRO A 54 4.85 -10.04 -13.34
CA PRO A 54 4.95 -10.26 -14.80
C PRO A 54 4.30 -9.15 -15.63
N TRP A 55 3.45 -8.32 -15.01
CA TRP A 55 2.78 -7.18 -15.61
C TRP A 55 3.68 -5.93 -15.73
N LEU A 56 4.84 -5.89 -15.06
CA LEU A 56 5.88 -4.86 -15.24
C LEU A 56 6.92 -5.24 -16.31
N GLY A 57 6.87 -6.46 -16.82
CA GLY A 57 7.87 -6.99 -17.77
C GLY A 57 8.88 -7.90 -17.09
N GLU A 58 10.04 -8.08 -17.73
CA GLU A 58 11.10 -8.93 -17.20
C GLU A 58 11.84 -8.24 -16.05
N ALA A 59 11.84 -8.90 -14.89
CA ALA A 59 12.63 -8.50 -13.75
C ALA A 59 14.13 -8.56 -14.10
N GLY A 60 14.88 -7.53 -13.72
CA GLY A 60 16.33 -7.45 -13.96
C GLY A 60 17.14 -8.13 -12.86
N ASP A 61 18.40 -7.71 -12.73
CA ASP A 61 19.29 -8.24 -11.68
C ASP A 61 18.93 -7.70 -10.30
N LEU A 62 19.43 -8.35 -9.25
CA LEU A 62 19.31 -7.84 -7.88
C LEU A 62 20.19 -6.60 -7.69
N ILE A 63 19.63 -5.56 -7.10
CA ILE A 63 20.32 -4.31 -6.76
C ILE A 63 21.06 -4.50 -5.42
N PRO A 64 22.41 -4.59 -5.40
CA PRO A 64 23.13 -5.02 -4.19
C PRO A 64 22.92 -4.10 -2.98
N ARG A 65 22.79 -2.79 -3.22
CA ARG A 65 22.51 -1.81 -2.15
C ARG A 65 21.16 -2.07 -1.49
N GLN A 66 20.13 -2.30 -2.29
CA GLN A 66 18.78 -2.58 -1.79
C GLN A 66 18.71 -3.92 -1.06
N VAL A 67 19.42 -4.94 -1.56
CA VAL A 67 19.53 -6.22 -0.87
C VAL A 67 20.16 -6.05 0.52
N ILE A 68 21.21 -5.23 0.67
CA ILE A 68 21.84 -4.97 1.97
C ILE A 68 20.88 -4.25 2.91
N GLU A 69 20.24 -3.19 2.43
CA GLU A 69 19.27 -2.39 3.19
C GLU A 69 18.10 -3.25 3.68
N LEU A 70 17.47 -3.99 2.77
CA LEU A 70 16.32 -4.83 3.08
C LEU A 70 16.69 -6.03 3.97
N ASN A 71 17.90 -6.57 3.84
CA ASN A 71 18.39 -7.57 4.79
C ASN A 71 18.59 -7.01 6.20
N GLY A 72 18.90 -5.72 6.34
CA GLY A 72 18.89 -5.02 7.62
C GLY A 72 17.50 -5.04 8.25
N LEU A 73 16.53 -4.48 7.52
CA LEU A 73 15.13 -4.45 7.93
C LEU A 73 14.57 -5.85 8.27
N ALA A 74 14.86 -6.84 7.43
CA ALA A 74 14.43 -8.22 7.65
C ALA A 74 14.99 -8.81 8.95
N ARG A 75 16.24 -8.49 9.33
CA ARG A 75 16.81 -8.93 10.60
C ARG A 75 16.11 -8.27 11.79
N ASP A 76 15.79 -6.99 11.68
CA ASP A 76 15.13 -6.25 12.76
C ASP A 76 13.69 -6.72 12.98
N LEU A 77 12.99 -7.08 11.91
CA LEU A 77 11.69 -7.76 11.97
C LEU A 77 11.80 -9.19 12.51
N ALA A 78 12.79 -9.96 12.08
CA ALA A 78 13.01 -11.32 12.56
C ALA A 78 13.30 -11.36 14.08
N ALA A 79 14.02 -10.36 14.60
CA ALA A 79 14.22 -10.20 16.04
C ALA A 79 12.90 -9.97 16.83
N LYS A 80 11.83 -9.58 16.13
CA LYS A 80 10.47 -9.39 16.66
C LYS A 80 9.53 -10.54 16.31
N GLY A 81 10.03 -11.60 15.66
CA GLY A 81 9.24 -12.76 15.25
C GLY A 81 8.43 -12.55 13.96
N LEU A 82 8.77 -11.55 13.14
CA LEU A 82 8.07 -11.20 11.90
C LEU A 82 8.95 -11.45 10.67
N THR A 83 8.31 -11.59 9.51
CA THR A 83 8.97 -11.76 8.21
C THR A 83 8.42 -10.80 7.17
N LEU A 84 9.28 -10.31 6.28
CA LEU A 84 8.83 -9.53 5.11
C LEU A 84 8.14 -10.44 4.07
N PRO A 85 7.05 -9.97 3.45
CA PRO A 85 6.43 -10.65 2.32
C PRO A 85 7.38 -10.80 1.14
N ARG A 86 7.30 -11.94 0.44
CA ARG A 86 8.19 -12.24 -0.68
C ARG A 86 8.04 -11.24 -1.83
N ASP A 87 6.81 -10.89 -2.18
CA ASP A 87 6.49 -9.92 -3.23
C ASP A 87 7.13 -8.55 -2.93
N PHE A 88 7.02 -8.09 -1.69
CA PHE A 88 7.69 -6.87 -1.24
C PHE A 88 9.20 -6.96 -1.38
N VAL A 89 9.81 -8.06 -0.94
CA VAL A 89 11.27 -8.28 -1.06
C VAL A 89 11.71 -8.25 -2.51
N THR A 90 11.01 -8.97 -3.39
CA THR A 90 11.32 -9.00 -4.81
C THR A 90 11.23 -7.61 -5.42
N PHE A 91 10.15 -6.87 -5.13
CA PHE A 91 9.98 -5.53 -5.68
C PHE A 91 11.07 -4.55 -5.25
N GLN A 92 11.40 -4.56 -3.95
CA GLN A 92 12.34 -3.59 -3.38
C GLN A 92 13.80 -3.86 -3.79
N THR A 93 14.12 -5.06 -4.25
CA THR A 93 15.52 -5.47 -4.49
C THR A 93 15.87 -5.73 -5.94
N THR A 94 14.92 -5.67 -6.87
CA THR A 94 15.14 -6.10 -8.26
C THR A 94 15.06 -4.93 -9.22
N GLU A 95 16.00 -4.86 -10.17
CA GLU A 95 15.95 -3.92 -11.29
C GLU A 95 14.66 -4.06 -12.09
N ASN A 96 14.22 -2.97 -12.73
CA ASN A 96 12.92 -2.79 -13.41
C ASN A 96 11.68 -2.84 -12.50
N LEU A 97 11.81 -3.29 -11.24
CA LEU A 97 10.73 -3.24 -10.25
C LEU A 97 10.93 -2.06 -9.29
N TYR A 98 12.11 -1.99 -8.67
CA TYR A 98 12.44 -0.94 -7.71
C TYR A 98 12.31 0.46 -8.34
N GLY A 99 11.53 1.34 -7.69
CA GLY A 99 11.27 2.70 -8.17
C GLY A 99 10.19 2.82 -9.25
N SER A 100 9.64 1.72 -9.77
CA SER A 100 8.62 1.79 -10.83
C SER A 100 7.31 2.45 -10.39
N LEU A 101 6.98 2.45 -9.09
CA LEU A 101 5.84 3.22 -8.55
C LEU A 101 6.14 4.73 -8.49
N ASP A 102 7.36 5.10 -8.09
CA ASP A 102 7.85 6.48 -8.04
C ASP A 102 7.75 7.12 -9.43
N GLU A 103 8.19 6.40 -10.47
CA GLU A 103 8.20 6.88 -11.86
C GLU A 103 6.81 7.19 -12.41
N VAL A 104 5.80 6.38 -12.08
CA VAL A 104 4.44 6.57 -12.61
C VAL A 104 3.63 7.56 -11.80
N SER A 105 3.96 7.79 -10.52
CA SER A 105 3.18 8.63 -9.62
C SER A 105 2.86 10.00 -10.22
N VAL A 106 1.59 10.40 -10.14
CA VAL A 106 1.10 11.70 -10.63
C VAL A 106 1.02 12.75 -9.53
N THR A 107 1.18 12.35 -8.28
CA THR A 107 1.16 13.21 -7.09
C THR A 107 2.55 13.40 -6.47
N GLY A 108 3.57 12.74 -7.01
CA GLY A 108 4.95 12.81 -6.49
C GLY A 108 5.23 11.85 -5.35
N CYS A 109 4.47 10.75 -5.26
CA CYS A 109 4.78 9.67 -4.32
C CYS A 109 6.14 9.04 -4.63
N TRP A 110 6.85 8.63 -3.58
CA TRP A 110 8.17 8.04 -3.71
C TRP A 110 8.44 6.96 -2.65
N THR A 111 9.32 6.02 -2.99
CA THR A 111 9.71 4.90 -2.14
C THR A 111 10.51 5.40 -0.95
N ASN A 112 9.99 5.15 0.25
CA ASN A 112 10.60 5.56 1.50
C ASN A 112 10.41 4.48 2.56
N LEU A 113 11.48 3.72 2.83
CA LEU A 113 11.47 2.66 3.83
C LEU A 113 11.75 3.22 5.22
N SER A 114 10.90 2.88 6.20
CA SER A 114 11.16 3.15 7.62
C SER A 114 11.76 1.92 8.32
N ASP A 115 12.31 2.13 9.51
CA ASP A 115 12.50 1.04 10.48
C ASP A 115 11.13 0.44 10.89
N PRO A 116 11.09 -0.77 11.49
CA PRO A 116 9.84 -1.34 11.98
C PRO A 116 9.23 -0.49 13.09
N LEU A 117 8.06 0.08 12.82
CA LEU A 117 7.28 0.86 13.77
C LEU A 117 6.28 -0.06 14.47
N PRO A 118 6.15 -0.06 15.80
CA PRO A 118 5.12 -0.85 16.46
C PRO A 118 3.74 -0.43 15.96
N SER A 119 2.79 -1.36 15.83
CA SER A 119 1.42 -0.97 15.55
C SER A 119 0.80 -0.30 16.79
N PRO A 120 0.09 0.84 16.63
CA PRO A 120 -0.65 1.44 17.73
C PRO A 120 -1.95 0.69 18.09
N VAL A 121 -2.40 -0.26 17.25
CA VAL A 121 -3.70 -0.93 17.43
C VAL A 121 -3.62 -2.42 17.75
N GLU A 122 -2.56 -3.12 17.33
CA GLU A 122 -2.40 -4.56 17.54
C GLU A 122 -1.05 -4.85 18.22
N PRO A 123 -1.06 -5.30 19.50
CA PRO A 123 0.16 -5.68 20.18
C PRO A 123 0.95 -6.75 19.43
N GLY A 124 2.23 -6.47 19.17
CA GLY A 124 3.13 -7.39 18.45
C GLY A 124 3.08 -7.26 16.93
N ALA A 125 2.10 -6.55 16.36
CA ALA A 125 2.14 -6.19 14.95
C ALA A 125 3.04 -4.97 14.73
N PHE A 126 3.56 -4.84 13.51
CA PHE A 126 4.44 -3.75 13.11
C PHE A 126 4.02 -3.17 11.76
N LEU A 127 4.26 -1.87 11.61
CA LEU A 127 4.16 -1.12 10.37
C LEU A 127 5.56 -0.95 9.78
N VAL A 128 5.67 -1.04 8.46
CA VAL A 128 6.86 -0.60 7.71
C VAL A 128 6.38 0.36 6.65
N ARG A 129 6.74 1.65 6.78
CA ARG A 129 6.47 2.64 5.73
C ARG A 129 7.25 2.20 4.50
N PHE A 130 6.62 2.23 3.34
CA PHE A 130 7.32 1.92 2.10
C PHE A 130 7.11 2.94 0.99
N PHE A 131 6.07 3.77 1.11
CA PHE A 131 5.72 4.74 0.09
C PHE A 131 5.00 5.91 0.74
N ARG A 132 5.29 7.14 0.30
CA ARG A 132 4.61 8.34 0.81
C ARG A 132 4.43 9.37 -0.29
N ASP A 133 3.35 10.12 -0.20
CA ASP A 133 3.13 11.33 -0.99
C ASP A 133 4.17 12.42 -0.66
N GLN A 134 4.49 13.30 -1.62
CA GLN A 134 5.48 14.38 -1.42
C GLN A 134 5.04 15.44 -0.40
N GLN A 135 3.75 15.55 -0.12
CA GLN A 135 3.18 16.48 0.86
C GLN A 135 2.81 15.78 2.17
N ASP A 136 3.13 14.50 2.30
CA ASP A 136 2.82 13.67 3.47
C ASP A 136 1.33 13.61 3.82
N CYS A 137 0.46 13.82 2.83
CA CYS A 137 -0.98 13.73 3.04
C CYS A 137 -1.53 12.29 2.96
N VAL A 138 -0.75 11.38 2.38
CA VAL A 138 -1.04 9.94 2.32
C VAL A 138 0.26 9.15 2.42
N ILE A 139 0.30 8.19 3.35
CA ILE A 139 1.47 7.38 3.63
C ILE A 139 1.05 5.91 3.67
N TRP A 140 1.74 5.06 2.91
CA TRP A 140 1.44 3.64 2.80
C TRP A 140 2.43 2.80 3.60
N TYR A 141 1.88 1.80 4.28
CA TYR A 141 2.59 0.91 5.16
C TYR A 141 2.29 -0.55 4.82
N LEU A 142 3.28 -1.41 4.97
CA LEU A 142 3.05 -2.82 5.19
C LEU A 142 2.65 -3.01 6.64
N TYR A 143 1.50 -3.63 6.86
CA TYR A 143 1.07 -4.09 8.16
C TYR A 143 1.47 -5.55 8.33
N LEU A 144 2.27 -5.87 9.35
CA LEU A 144 2.86 -7.18 9.59
C LEU A 144 2.33 -7.73 10.92
N ARG A 145 1.56 -8.82 10.87
CA ARG A 145 0.95 -9.44 12.06
C ARG A 145 1.81 -10.56 12.63
N PRO A 146 1.73 -10.83 13.95
CA PRO A 146 2.37 -11.99 14.58
C PRO A 146 1.97 -13.35 13.97
N THR A 147 0.82 -13.40 13.29
CA THR A 147 0.30 -14.58 12.59
C THR A 147 1.02 -14.86 11.26
N ASN A 148 2.00 -14.03 10.87
CA ASN A 148 2.63 -13.97 9.54
C ASN A 148 1.69 -13.51 8.41
N GLU A 149 0.51 -13.00 8.74
CA GLU A 149 -0.31 -12.25 7.79
C GLU A 149 0.31 -10.88 7.55
N ALA A 150 0.27 -10.44 6.29
CA ALA A 150 0.73 -9.14 5.89
C ALA A 150 -0.19 -8.55 4.82
N PHE A 151 -0.44 -7.25 4.89
CA PHE A 151 -1.28 -6.53 3.93
C PHE A 151 -0.86 -5.05 3.88
N VAL A 152 -1.41 -4.31 2.91
CA VAL A 152 -1.14 -2.88 2.75
C VAL A 152 -2.23 -2.07 3.45
N VAL A 153 -1.79 -1.08 4.23
CA VAL A 153 -2.65 -0.05 4.80
C VAL A 153 -2.14 1.34 4.39
N TYR A 154 -2.94 2.37 4.58
CA TYR A 154 -2.47 3.75 4.52
C TYR A 154 -3.03 4.59 5.66
N SER A 155 -2.38 5.71 5.92
CA SER A 155 -2.78 6.72 6.89
C SER A 155 -2.40 8.12 6.40
N ALA A 156 -3.06 9.14 6.95
CA ALA A 156 -2.60 10.53 6.85
C ALA A 156 -1.56 10.89 7.93
N LEU A 157 -1.34 10.02 8.92
CA LEU A 157 -0.35 10.19 9.98
C LEU A 157 1.00 9.61 9.57
N ASP A 158 2.07 10.37 9.79
CA ASP A 158 3.43 9.83 9.74
C ASP A 158 3.78 9.20 11.10
N TYR A 159 3.53 7.90 11.24
CA TYR A 159 3.76 7.20 12.50
C TYR A 159 5.20 7.27 13.03
N GLU A 160 6.20 7.42 12.17
CA GLU A 160 7.57 7.62 12.63
C GLU A 160 7.69 8.96 13.38
N PHE A 161 7.17 10.02 12.77
CA PHE A 161 7.10 11.35 13.37
C PHE A 161 6.27 11.34 14.67
N GLU A 162 5.09 10.71 14.67
CA GLU A 162 4.25 10.61 15.86
C GLU A 162 4.98 9.91 17.03
N TYR A 163 5.75 8.85 16.74
CA TYR A 163 6.54 8.17 17.77
C TYR A 163 7.73 8.98 18.25
N GLU A 164 8.40 9.73 17.37
CA GLU A 164 9.46 10.66 17.74
C GLU A 164 8.95 11.80 18.62
N ALA A 165 7.85 12.45 18.21
CA ALA A 165 7.20 13.51 18.97
C ALA A 165 6.83 13.02 20.37
N ARG A 166 6.20 11.84 20.50
CA ARG A 166 5.89 11.25 21.81
C ARG A 166 7.14 11.00 22.65
N ARG A 167 8.21 10.45 22.06
CA ARG A 167 9.47 10.17 22.76
C ARG A 167 10.09 11.45 23.31
N ASP A 168 10.01 12.53 22.55
CA ASP A 168 10.64 13.80 22.87
C ASP A 168 9.73 14.71 23.74
N GLY A 169 8.52 14.23 24.04
CA GLY A 169 7.54 14.93 24.89
C GLY A 169 6.81 16.06 24.18
N GLU A 170 6.77 16.03 22.85
CA GLU A 170 6.07 16.95 21.98
C GLU A 170 4.61 16.50 21.75
N GLU A 171 3.78 17.41 21.23
CA GLU A 171 2.38 17.13 20.92
C GLU A 171 2.28 16.27 19.65
N THR A 172 1.62 15.12 19.76
CA THR A 172 1.27 14.24 18.64
C THR A 172 -0.01 14.72 17.97
N GLN A 173 -0.21 14.41 16.69
CA GLN A 173 -1.46 14.77 15.99
C GLN A 173 -2.67 14.02 16.56
N THR A 174 -2.44 12.82 17.08
CA THR A 174 -3.47 11.95 17.68
C THR A 174 -2.96 11.28 18.96
N ASP A 175 -3.88 10.75 19.78
CA ASP A 175 -3.47 9.98 20.96
C ASP A 175 -3.04 8.57 20.53
N LEU A 176 -1.74 8.30 20.61
CA LEU A 176 -1.15 7.00 20.25
C LEU A 176 -1.56 5.87 21.21
N GLU A 177 -2.13 6.18 22.37
CA GLU A 177 -2.65 5.18 23.32
C GLU A 177 -4.15 4.89 23.11
N ASP A 178 -4.86 5.73 22.37
CA ASP A 178 -6.26 5.51 21.99
C ASP A 178 -6.36 4.59 20.77
N ALA A 179 -6.43 3.28 21.03
CA ALA A 179 -6.53 2.27 19.97
C ALA A 179 -7.78 2.40 19.08
N GLU A 180 -8.87 3.04 19.54
CA GLU A 180 -10.06 3.29 18.71
C GLU A 180 -9.80 4.44 17.75
N GLN A 181 -9.22 5.54 18.23
CA GLN A 181 -8.78 6.64 17.38
C GLN A 181 -7.77 6.14 16.33
N GLN A 182 -6.75 5.40 16.76
CA GLN A 182 -5.70 4.89 15.86
C GLN A 182 -6.22 3.89 14.82
N ARG A 183 -7.28 3.15 15.14
CA ARG A 183 -7.95 2.27 14.16
C ARG A 183 -8.67 3.06 13.08
N ALA A 184 -9.23 4.22 13.40
CA ALA A 184 -9.89 5.08 12.42
C ALA A 184 -8.89 5.80 11.50
N GLU A 185 -7.65 6.01 11.95
CA GLU A 185 -6.58 6.66 11.19
C GLU A 185 -5.83 5.71 10.23
N ILE A 186 -6.01 4.40 10.37
CA ILE A 186 -5.39 3.37 9.53
C ILE A 186 -6.46 2.69 8.68
N LEU A 187 -6.36 2.82 7.36
CA LEU A 187 -7.30 2.19 6.44
C LEU A 187 -6.66 1.02 5.69
N TRP A 188 -7.37 -0.11 5.64
CA TRP A 188 -6.97 -1.27 4.85
C TRP A 188 -7.09 -0.97 3.35
N CYS A 189 -6.06 -1.33 2.58
CA CYS A 189 -5.92 -0.91 1.19
C CYS A 189 -5.90 -2.09 0.21
N ALA A 190 -5.04 -3.08 0.46
CA ALA A 190 -4.87 -4.23 -0.43
C ALA A 190 -4.37 -5.48 0.33
N PRO A 191 -4.71 -6.69 -0.14
CA PRO A 191 -4.36 -7.93 0.55
C PRO A 191 -2.88 -8.30 0.42
N SER A 192 -2.16 -7.73 -0.55
CA SER A 192 -0.73 -7.94 -0.76
C SER A 192 -0.07 -6.68 -1.31
N PHE A 193 1.26 -6.63 -1.26
CA PHE A 193 1.99 -5.53 -1.86
C PHE A 193 1.88 -5.55 -3.39
N GLU A 194 1.94 -6.72 -4.03
CA GLU A 194 1.82 -6.80 -5.49
C GLU A 194 0.44 -6.33 -5.99
N GLU A 195 -0.64 -6.64 -5.28
CA GLU A 195 -1.97 -6.18 -5.67
C GLU A 195 -2.10 -4.66 -5.55
N PHE A 196 -1.55 -4.07 -4.47
CA PHE A 196 -1.41 -2.62 -4.32
C PHE A 196 -0.61 -2.01 -5.48
N ALA A 197 0.59 -2.54 -5.74
CA ALA A 197 1.51 -2.03 -6.75
C ALA A 197 0.87 -2.07 -8.15
N HIS A 198 0.20 -3.17 -8.49
CA HIS A 198 -0.50 -3.33 -9.76
C HIS A 198 -1.59 -2.27 -9.94
N ARG A 199 -2.47 -2.09 -8.94
CA ARG A 199 -3.54 -1.10 -9.02
C ARG A 199 -3.00 0.33 -9.07
N PHE A 200 -2.05 0.66 -8.20
CA PHE A 200 -1.40 1.97 -8.18
C PHE A 200 -0.78 2.29 -9.54
N TRP A 201 -0.03 1.36 -10.10
CA TRP A 201 0.67 1.54 -11.37
C TRP A 201 -0.30 1.72 -12.54
N ILE A 202 -1.35 0.89 -12.63
CA ILE A 202 -2.38 1.01 -13.66
C ILE A 202 -3.07 2.37 -13.56
N GLU A 203 -3.53 2.77 -12.37
CA GLU A 203 -4.32 3.98 -12.21
C GLU A 203 -3.51 5.25 -12.50
N ASN A 204 -2.24 5.31 -12.09
CA ASN A 204 -1.40 6.47 -12.38
C ASN A 204 -1.04 6.58 -13.87
N ARG A 205 -0.84 5.45 -14.57
CA ARG A 205 -0.68 5.46 -16.05
C ARG A 205 -1.98 5.89 -16.75
N LEU A 206 -3.12 5.40 -16.27
CA LEU A 206 -4.44 5.79 -16.79
C LEU A 206 -4.72 7.27 -16.57
N TRP A 207 -4.38 7.81 -15.41
CA TRP A 207 -4.52 9.24 -15.12
C TRP A 207 -3.80 10.09 -16.17
N ARG A 208 -2.53 9.79 -16.46
CA ARG A 208 -1.76 10.50 -17.51
C ARG A 208 -2.45 10.37 -18.86
N ALA A 209 -2.86 9.16 -19.22
CA ALA A 209 -3.52 8.90 -20.50
C ALA A 209 -4.86 9.64 -20.70
N VAL A 210 -5.61 9.91 -19.62
CA VAL A 210 -6.91 10.61 -19.72
C VAL A 210 -6.83 12.10 -19.47
N ASN A 211 -5.76 12.59 -18.82
CA ASN A 211 -5.61 14.01 -18.45
C ASN A 211 -4.57 14.77 -19.29
N ASP A 212 -3.55 14.12 -19.87
CA ASP A 212 -2.51 14.79 -20.66
C ASP A 212 -2.96 15.19 -22.09
N GLY A 213 -4.25 14.99 -22.42
CA GLY A 213 -4.89 15.50 -23.64
C GLY A 213 -4.53 14.77 -24.94
N GLU A 214 -3.51 13.91 -24.94
CA GLU A 214 -3.31 12.92 -25.98
C GLU A 214 -4.35 11.81 -25.80
N SER A 215 -4.90 11.28 -26.89
CA SER A 215 -5.72 10.06 -26.84
C SER A 215 -4.82 8.88 -27.18
N PRO A 216 -4.00 8.37 -26.24
CA PRO A 216 -3.14 7.25 -26.53
C PRO A 216 -4.01 6.03 -26.85
N VAL A 217 -3.52 5.19 -27.76
CA VAL A 217 -4.08 3.86 -27.94
C VAL A 217 -3.75 3.07 -26.67
N LEU A 218 -4.75 2.92 -25.79
CA LEU A 218 -4.61 2.14 -24.57
C LEU A 218 -4.48 0.66 -24.90
N GLU A 219 -3.62 -0.03 -24.15
CA GLU A 219 -3.60 -1.48 -24.13
C GLU A 219 -5.00 -2.00 -23.72
N PRO A 220 -5.49 -3.12 -24.28
CA PRO A 220 -6.85 -3.61 -24.03
C PRO A 220 -7.21 -3.73 -22.54
N ARG A 221 -6.26 -4.18 -21.70
CA ARG A 221 -6.46 -4.31 -20.25
C ARG A 221 -6.71 -2.97 -19.55
N LEU A 222 -6.01 -1.91 -19.97
CA LEU A 222 -6.21 -0.55 -19.44
C LEU A 222 -7.56 0.01 -19.89
N GLN A 223 -7.96 -0.29 -21.13
CA GLN A 223 -9.28 0.08 -21.63
C GLN A 223 -10.41 -0.64 -20.87
N ASP A 224 -10.25 -1.93 -20.59
CA ASP A 224 -11.20 -2.71 -19.79
C ASP A 224 -11.32 -2.16 -18.36
N TYR A 225 -10.20 -1.73 -17.77
CA TYR A 225 -10.19 -1.05 -16.47
C TYR A 225 -11.04 0.23 -16.48
N LEU A 226 -10.92 1.08 -17.50
CA LEU A 226 -11.76 2.27 -17.62
C LEU A 226 -13.22 1.95 -17.94
N ASN A 227 -13.48 0.89 -18.71
CA ASN A 227 -14.82 0.46 -19.09
C ASN A 227 -15.66 0.03 -17.88
N HIS A 228 -15.03 -0.42 -16.78
CA HIS A 228 -15.69 -0.67 -15.51
C HIS A 228 -16.50 0.53 -15.01
N TYR A 229 -16.00 1.74 -15.26
CA TYR A 229 -16.65 2.99 -14.84
C TYR A 229 -17.55 3.60 -15.93
N ALA A 230 -17.59 3.02 -17.13
CA ALA A 230 -18.47 3.52 -18.17
C ALA A 230 -19.93 3.26 -17.78
N PRO A 231 -20.85 4.21 -18.07
CA PRO A 231 -22.26 3.96 -17.84
C PRO A 231 -22.71 2.70 -18.62
N PRO A 232 -23.64 1.91 -18.07
CA PRO A 232 -24.18 0.74 -18.76
C PRO A 232 -24.63 1.17 -20.15
N ARG A 233 -24.17 0.47 -21.19
CA ARG A 233 -24.68 0.72 -22.55
C ARG A 233 -26.19 0.52 -22.51
N ALA A 234 -26.95 1.60 -22.73
CA ALA A 234 -28.38 1.50 -22.89
C ALA A 234 -28.65 0.47 -24.01
N SER A 235 -29.34 -0.62 -23.68
CA SER A 235 -29.79 -1.58 -24.67
C SER A 235 -30.69 -0.84 -25.66
N MET A 236 -30.26 -0.77 -26.93
CA MET A 236 -31.13 -0.40 -28.05
C MET A 236 -32.01 -1.57 -28.44
#